data_AF-A0A942QWW7-F1
#
_entry.id   AF-A0A942QWW7-F1
#
_cell.length_a   1.000
_cell.length_b   1.000
_cell.length_c   1.000
_cell.angle_alpha   90.00
_cell.angle_beta   90.00
_cell.angle_gamma   90.00
#
_symmetry.space_group_name_H-M   'P 1'
#
loop_
_entity.id
_entity.type
_entity.pdbx_description
1 polymer ?
#
loop_
_entity_poly.entity_id
_entity_poly.type
_entity_poly.pdbx_seq_one_letter_code
_entity_poly.pdbx_strand_id
1 'polypeptide(L)'
;MIYNSLDIIPYKLFLKIEEHGSFWLLNSDVKKEGDCSPENLVKYATIWAELYNEHLEKNQTTEAKKIFKLSKNIDELLALNKVVLMSCEVLKYDFNQEIYDVLIEKGYKISLESTDKYYADLEKIENEANAYVVKAELYQNMLPEPKEQGKSEYNIDDIMASYSSILGFDIGDYNTVSYLKYYAFQKQVNAKINSIKKQNTTNNGKL
;
A
#
# COMPACT_ATOMS: atom_id res chain seq x y z
N MET A 1 8.63 -17.63 -21.87
CA MET A 1 9.64 -17.17 -20.87
C MET A 1 8.90 -16.75 -19.61
N ILE A 2 9.41 -17.11 -18.42
CA ILE A 2 8.82 -16.70 -17.14
C ILE A 2 9.63 -15.54 -16.56
N TYR A 3 8.97 -14.43 -16.25
CA TYR A 3 9.53 -13.29 -15.54
C TYR A 3 9.58 -13.60 -14.04
N ASN A 4 10.77 -13.93 -13.53
CA ASN A 4 11.00 -14.30 -12.12
C ASN A 4 12.04 -13.42 -11.41
N SER A 5 12.49 -12.32 -12.04
CA SER A 5 13.37 -11.33 -11.42
C SER A 5 12.98 -9.90 -11.88
N LEU A 6 13.19 -8.92 -10.99
CA LEU A 6 13.08 -7.49 -11.31
C LEU A 6 14.07 -7.03 -12.41
N ASP A 7 15.10 -7.82 -12.70
CA ASP A 7 16.05 -7.55 -13.80
C ASP A 7 15.44 -7.76 -15.19
N ILE A 8 14.48 -8.68 -15.29
CA ILE A 8 13.97 -9.17 -16.58
C ILE A 8 12.51 -8.81 -16.84
N ILE A 9 11.71 -8.54 -15.79
CA ILE A 9 10.33 -8.13 -15.96
C ILE A 9 10.24 -6.69 -16.49
N PRO A 10 9.52 -6.44 -17.61
CA PRO A 10 9.28 -5.09 -18.07
C PRO A 10 8.50 -4.26 -17.04
N TYR A 11 8.89 -3.00 -16.84
CA TYR A 11 8.25 -2.14 -15.84
C TYR A 11 6.75 -1.94 -16.09
N LYS A 12 6.35 -1.75 -17.34
CA LYS A 12 4.93 -1.64 -17.74
C LYS A 12 4.15 -2.92 -17.43
N LEU A 13 4.79 -4.08 -17.59
CA LEU A 13 4.18 -5.37 -17.28
C LEU A 13 4.00 -5.54 -15.77
N PHE A 14 5.02 -5.15 -14.98
CA PHE A 14 4.95 -5.13 -13.52
C PHE A 14 3.76 -4.29 -13.03
N LEU A 15 3.62 -3.05 -13.50
CA LEU A 15 2.48 -2.19 -13.13
C LEU A 15 1.13 -2.81 -13.51
N LYS A 16 1.04 -3.40 -14.70
CA LYS A 16 -0.19 -4.06 -15.15
C LYS A 16 -0.60 -5.24 -14.27
N ILE A 17 0.38 -6.02 -13.78
CA ILE A 17 0.12 -7.13 -12.85
C ILE A 17 -0.29 -6.60 -11.48
N GLU A 18 0.36 -5.52 -11.00
CA GLU A 18 0.01 -4.85 -9.75
C GLU A 18 -1.43 -4.28 -9.77
N GLU A 19 -1.83 -3.65 -10.87
CA GLU A 19 -3.16 -3.04 -11.02
C GLU A 19 -4.30 -4.06 -11.16
N HIS A 20 -4.05 -5.18 -11.86
CA HIS A 20 -5.11 -6.11 -12.27
C HIS A 20 -5.02 -7.51 -11.65
N GLY A 21 -3.98 -7.82 -10.87
CA GLY A 21 -3.80 -9.14 -10.26
C GLY A 21 -3.63 -10.29 -11.26
N SER A 22 -3.30 -9.98 -12.52
CA SER A 22 -3.25 -10.95 -13.62
C SER A 22 -1.90 -11.68 -13.66
N PHE A 23 -1.66 -12.61 -12.72
CA PHE A 23 -0.36 -13.29 -12.56
C PHE A 23 0.08 -14.13 -13.75
N TRP A 24 -0.85 -14.59 -14.60
CA TRP A 24 -0.54 -15.32 -15.83
C TRP A 24 0.34 -14.52 -16.81
N LEU A 25 0.32 -13.17 -16.71
CA LEU A 25 1.20 -12.28 -17.47
C LEU A 25 2.69 -12.44 -17.14
N LEU A 26 3.04 -13.11 -16.04
CA LEU A 26 4.43 -13.45 -15.72
C LEU A 26 5.02 -14.46 -16.71
N ASN A 27 4.21 -15.14 -17.51
CA ASN A 27 4.70 -16.02 -18.56
C ASN A 27 4.38 -15.44 -19.95
N SER A 28 5.41 -15.06 -20.69
CA SER A 28 5.28 -14.53 -22.06
C SER A 28 4.66 -15.51 -23.05
N ASP A 29 4.66 -16.81 -22.72
CA ASP A 29 4.14 -17.86 -23.61
C ASP A 29 2.62 -18.04 -23.43
N VAL A 30 2.03 -17.48 -22.36
CA VAL A 30 0.61 -17.54 -22.05
C VAL A 30 -0.08 -16.31 -22.63
N LYS A 31 -1.04 -16.50 -23.55
CA LYS A 31 -1.72 -15.40 -24.24
C LYS A 31 -3.06 -15.04 -23.61
N LYS A 32 -3.68 -15.96 -22.89
CA LYS A 32 -4.96 -15.78 -22.20
C LYS A 32 -4.95 -16.48 -20.86
N GLU A 33 -5.70 -15.95 -19.91
CA GLU A 33 -5.84 -16.53 -18.56
C GLU A 33 -6.30 -18.00 -18.59
N GLY A 34 -7.27 -18.32 -19.46
CA GLY A 34 -7.79 -19.68 -19.61
C GLY A 34 -6.80 -20.70 -20.19
N ASP A 35 -5.65 -20.25 -20.72
CA ASP A 35 -4.59 -21.14 -21.20
C ASP A 35 -3.66 -21.58 -20.04
N CYS A 36 -3.87 -21.05 -18.82
CA CYS A 36 -3.07 -21.35 -17.65
C CYS A 36 -3.76 -22.42 -16.76
N SER A 37 -3.04 -23.50 -16.47
CA SER A 37 -3.53 -24.49 -15.50
C SER A 37 -3.59 -23.90 -14.08
N PRO A 38 -4.49 -24.40 -13.22
CA PRO A 38 -4.57 -23.95 -11.81
C PRO A 38 -3.23 -24.06 -11.06
N GLU A 39 -2.46 -25.11 -11.32
CA GLU A 39 -1.14 -25.32 -10.71
C GLU A 39 -0.12 -24.25 -11.13
N ASN A 40 -0.14 -23.84 -12.40
CA ASN A 40 0.72 -22.78 -12.90
C ASN A 40 0.32 -21.40 -12.37
N LEU A 41 -0.98 -21.15 -12.18
CA LEU A 41 -1.46 -19.91 -11.55
C LEU A 41 -0.95 -19.78 -10.11
N VAL A 42 -0.99 -20.85 -9.32
CA VAL A 42 -0.43 -20.85 -7.96
C VAL A 42 1.07 -20.54 -7.99
N LYS A 43 1.81 -21.20 -8.89
CA LYS A 43 3.24 -20.93 -9.08
C LYS A 43 3.53 -19.48 -9.46
N TYR A 44 2.74 -18.89 -10.35
CA TYR A 44 2.90 -17.49 -10.75
C TYR A 44 2.55 -16.53 -9.62
N ALA A 45 1.54 -16.84 -8.79
CA ALA A 45 1.23 -16.06 -7.60
C ALA A 45 2.40 -16.08 -6.59
N THR A 46 3.07 -17.23 -6.42
CA THR A 46 4.27 -17.31 -5.57
C THR A 46 5.41 -16.46 -6.12
N ILE A 47 5.71 -16.56 -7.42
CA ILE A 47 6.75 -15.75 -8.07
C ILE A 47 6.42 -14.26 -7.95
N TRP A 48 5.16 -13.88 -8.14
CA TRP A 48 4.72 -12.50 -7.95
C TRP A 48 4.95 -12.01 -6.52
N ALA A 49 4.60 -12.82 -5.51
CA ALA A 49 4.80 -12.46 -4.11
C ALA A 49 6.29 -12.21 -3.80
N GLU A 50 7.19 -13.03 -4.35
CA GLU A 50 8.64 -12.85 -4.23
C GLU A 50 9.10 -11.54 -4.90
N LEU A 51 8.69 -11.30 -6.14
CA LEU A 51 9.00 -10.06 -6.88
C LEU A 51 8.47 -8.80 -6.18
N TYR A 52 7.26 -8.88 -5.65
CA TYR A 52 6.62 -7.77 -4.95
C TYR A 52 7.33 -7.49 -3.62
N ASN A 53 7.74 -8.52 -2.89
CA ASN A 53 8.57 -8.34 -1.69
C ASN A 53 9.93 -7.71 -2.02
N GLU A 54 10.60 -8.15 -3.09
CA GLU A 54 11.85 -7.53 -3.56
C GLU A 54 11.64 -6.05 -3.94
N HIS A 55 10.50 -5.74 -4.57
CA HIS A 55 10.08 -4.37 -4.85
C HIS A 55 9.94 -3.55 -3.56
N LEU A 56 9.22 -4.07 -2.55
CA LEU A 56 9.01 -3.39 -1.27
C LEU A 56 10.34 -3.15 -0.54
N GLU A 57 11.26 -4.11 -0.56
CA GLU A 57 12.58 -3.94 0.06
C GLU A 57 13.41 -2.84 -0.61
N LYS A 58 13.41 -2.79 -1.95
CA LYS A 58 14.22 -1.85 -2.74
C LYS A 58 13.63 -0.44 -2.81
N ASN A 59 12.30 -0.31 -2.83
CA ASN A 59 11.62 0.93 -3.20
C ASN A 59 10.71 1.51 -2.12
N GLN A 60 10.65 0.90 -0.93
CA GLN A 60 10.09 1.59 0.22
C GLN A 60 11.02 2.76 0.63
N THR A 61 10.76 3.93 0.07
CA THR A 61 11.19 5.18 0.69
C THR A 61 10.75 5.18 2.16
N THR A 62 11.51 5.84 3.04
CA THR A 62 11.10 6.00 4.46
C THR A 62 9.66 6.51 4.59
N GLU A 63 9.22 7.30 3.60
CA GLU A 63 7.87 7.79 3.44
C GLU A 63 6.84 6.69 3.10
N ALA A 64 7.11 5.81 2.13
CA ALA A 64 6.24 4.68 1.81
C ALA A 64 6.07 3.71 3.00
N LYS A 65 7.14 3.43 3.76
CA LYS A 65 7.05 2.65 5.02
C LYS A 65 6.16 3.33 6.04
N LYS A 66 6.29 4.65 6.16
CA LYS A 66 5.49 5.46 7.09
C LYS A 66 4.02 5.46 6.68
N ILE A 67 3.71 5.61 5.39
CA ILE A 67 2.34 5.53 4.83
C ILE A 67 1.74 4.15 5.11
N PHE A 68 2.43 3.08 4.75
CA PHE A 68 1.95 1.72 4.99
C PHE A 68 1.70 1.45 6.48
N LYS A 69 2.60 1.90 7.36
CA LYS A 69 2.43 1.78 8.81
C LYS A 69 1.23 2.59 9.32
N LEU A 70 1.03 3.80 8.80
CA LEU A 70 -0.13 4.63 9.16
C LEU A 70 -1.43 3.97 8.69
N SER A 71 -1.50 3.50 7.44
CA SER A 71 -2.67 2.77 6.90
C SER A 71 -2.97 1.51 7.71
N LYS A 72 -1.95 0.68 8.01
CA LYS A 72 -2.12 -0.48 8.88
C LYS A 72 -2.70 -0.11 10.24
N ASN A 73 -2.17 0.96 10.87
CA ASN A 73 -2.66 1.39 12.18
C ASN A 73 -4.11 1.90 12.11
N ILE A 74 -4.50 2.57 11.01
CA ILE A 74 -5.88 3.00 10.78
C ILE A 74 -6.79 1.78 10.71
N ASP A 75 -6.45 0.80 9.87
CA ASP A 75 -7.25 -0.42 9.69
C ASP A 75 -7.38 -1.20 11.00
N GLU A 76 -6.29 -1.31 11.77
CA GLU A 76 -6.29 -1.98 13.07
C GLU A 76 -7.21 -1.27 14.08
N LEU A 77 -7.17 0.06 14.15
CA LEU A 77 -8.03 0.84 15.06
C LEU A 77 -9.51 0.72 14.67
N LEU A 78 -9.83 0.78 13.37
CA LEU A 78 -11.20 0.64 12.88
C LEU A 78 -11.72 -0.78 13.08
N ALA A 79 -10.89 -1.80 12.87
CA ALA A 79 -11.24 -3.18 13.17
C ALA A 79 -11.50 -3.39 14.67
N LEU A 80 -10.65 -2.84 15.54
CA LEU A 80 -10.84 -2.90 16.99
C LEU A 80 -12.14 -2.22 17.42
N ASN A 81 -12.41 -1.01 16.92
CA ASN A 81 -13.68 -0.33 17.17
C ASN A 81 -14.88 -1.21 16.79
N LYS A 82 -14.85 -1.78 15.59
CA LYS A 82 -15.93 -2.63 15.08
C LYS A 82 -16.13 -3.89 15.94
N VAL A 83 -15.04 -4.56 16.31
CA VAL A 83 -15.10 -5.74 17.18
C VAL A 83 -15.73 -5.39 18.53
N VAL A 84 -15.29 -4.29 19.16
CA VAL A 84 -15.83 -3.86 20.46
C VAL A 84 -17.32 -3.52 20.37
N LEU A 85 -17.74 -2.73 19.38
CA LEU A 85 -19.15 -2.37 19.19
C LEU A 85 -20.02 -3.60 18.92
N MET A 86 -19.56 -4.51 18.07
CA MET A 86 -20.29 -5.76 17.80
C MET A 86 -20.39 -6.64 19.05
N SER A 87 -19.31 -6.75 19.84
CA SER A 87 -19.32 -7.49 21.09
C SER A 87 -20.32 -6.91 22.08
N CYS A 88 -20.37 -5.58 22.24
CA CYS A 88 -21.34 -4.90 23.09
C CYS A 88 -22.78 -5.14 22.62
N GLU A 89 -23.07 -5.03 21.32
CA GLU A 89 -24.40 -5.27 20.78
C GLU A 89 -24.87 -6.71 20.98
N VAL A 90 -24.00 -7.70 20.76
CA VAL A 90 -24.36 -9.10 21.03
C VAL A 90 -24.65 -9.30 22.52
N LEU A 91 -23.79 -8.77 23.39
CA LEU A 91 -23.93 -8.88 24.85
C LEU A 91 -25.19 -8.18 25.39
N LYS A 92 -25.65 -7.11 24.74
CA LYS A 92 -26.94 -6.46 25.09
C LYS A 92 -28.13 -7.39 24.82
N TYR A 93 -28.05 -8.20 23.78
CA TYR A 93 -29.13 -9.08 23.33
C TYR A 93 -29.12 -10.43 24.06
N ASP A 94 -27.96 -11.08 24.13
CA ASP A 94 -27.78 -12.35 24.82
C ASP A 94 -26.37 -12.47 25.40
N PHE A 95 -26.28 -12.95 26.63
CA PHE A 95 -24.99 -13.06 27.31
C PHE A 95 -24.20 -14.25 26.74
N ASN A 96 -23.06 -13.95 26.13
CA ASN A 96 -22.13 -14.93 25.61
C ASN A 96 -20.75 -14.79 26.29
N GLN A 97 -20.28 -15.85 26.94
CA GLN A 97 -19.03 -15.84 27.68
C GLN A 97 -17.80 -15.58 26.80
N GLU A 98 -17.75 -16.15 25.60
CA GLU A 98 -16.61 -15.96 24.68
C GLU A 98 -16.50 -14.49 24.25
N ILE A 99 -17.63 -13.85 23.97
CA ILE A 99 -17.69 -12.44 23.58
C ILE A 99 -17.36 -11.52 24.76
N TYR A 100 -17.80 -11.89 25.97
CA TYR A 100 -17.40 -11.21 27.20
C TYR A 100 -15.88 -11.27 27.39
N ASP A 101 -15.28 -12.45 27.24
CA ASP A 101 -13.84 -12.64 27.39
C ASP A 101 -13.04 -11.81 26.38
N VAL A 102 -13.53 -11.66 25.14
CA VAL A 102 -12.94 -10.75 24.15
C VAL A 102 -12.86 -9.31 24.66
N LEU A 103 -13.90 -8.79 25.32
CA LEU A 103 -13.88 -7.43 25.87
C LEU A 103 -12.93 -7.32 27.08
N ILE A 104 -12.86 -8.35 27.92
CA ILE A 104 -11.91 -8.40 29.04
C ILE A 104 -10.45 -8.44 28.57
N GLU A 105 -10.14 -9.21 27.51
CA GLU A 105 -8.81 -9.25 26.90
C GLU A 105 -8.38 -7.89 26.34
N LYS A 106 -9.35 -7.07 25.89
CA LYS A 106 -9.10 -5.68 25.48
C LYS A 106 -8.97 -4.70 26.65
N GLY A 107 -9.10 -5.19 27.89
CA GLY A 107 -8.89 -4.42 29.12
C GLY A 107 -10.15 -3.74 29.66
N TYR A 108 -11.32 -4.03 29.09
CA TYR A 108 -12.58 -3.49 29.59
C TYR A 108 -13.03 -4.21 30.86
N LYS A 109 -13.87 -3.54 31.65
CA LYS A 109 -14.47 -4.09 32.87
C LYS A 109 -15.97 -4.00 32.76
N ILE A 110 -16.64 -5.12 32.98
CA ILE A 110 -18.09 -5.24 32.88
C ILE A 110 -18.60 -5.87 34.17
N SER A 111 -19.49 -5.16 34.86
CA SER A 111 -20.10 -5.61 36.11
C SER A 111 -21.24 -6.58 35.82
N LEU A 112 -21.17 -7.79 36.38
CA LEU A 112 -22.23 -8.82 36.25
C LEU A 112 -23.22 -8.82 37.43
N GLU A 113 -22.98 -8.00 38.45
CA GLU A 113 -23.72 -8.02 39.72
C GLU A 113 -25.13 -7.41 39.63
N SER A 114 -25.38 -6.54 38.64
CA SER A 114 -26.62 -5.83 38.45
C SER A 114 -26.85 -5.54 36.98
N THR A 115 -28.06 -5.81 36.51
CA THR A 115 -28.48 -5.56 35.12
C THR A 115 -28.27 -4.09 34.71
N ASP A 116 -28.59 -3.14 35.58
CA ASP A 116 -28.42 -1.71 35.27
C ASP A 116 -26.95 -1.34 35.11
N LYS A 117 -26.08 -1.86 35.99
CA LYS A 117 -24.63 -1.63 35.90
C LYS A 117 -24.03 -2.30 34.66
N TYR A 118 -24.50 -3.49 34.33
CA TYR A 118 -24.07 -4.22 33.14
C TYR A 118 -24.31 -3.41 31.87
N TYR A 119 -25.55 -2.94 31.66
CA TYR A 119 -25.87 -2.13 30.48
C TYR A 119 -25.16 -0.77 30.47
N ALA A 120 -25.00 -0.13 31.63
CA ALA A 120 -24.24 1.12 31.74
C ALA A 120 -22.74 0.93 31.42
N ASP A 121 -22.15 -0.19 31.84
CA ASP A 121 -20.77 -0.54 31.50
C ASP A 121 -20.62 -0.79 29.99
N LEU A 122 -21.59 -1.48 29.35
CA LEU A 122 -21.60 -1.67 27.89
C LEU A 122 -21.70 -0.35 27.13
N GLU A 123 -22.63 0.55 27.49
CA GLU A 123 -22.72 1.88 26.87
C GLU A 123 -21.44 2.70 27.06
N LYS A 124 -20.81 2.60 28.23
CA LYS A 124 -19.53 3.27 28.49
C LYS A 124 -18.43 2.74 27.57
N ILE A 125 -18.34 1.42 27.41
CA ILE A 125 -17.37 0.77 26.52
C ILE A 125 -17.59 1.21 25.06
N GLU A 126 -18.84 1.29 24.60
CA GLU A 126 -19.17 1.78 23.25
C GLU A 126 -18.72 3.23 23.04
N ASN A 127 -18.94 4.09 24.04
CA ASN A 127 -18.48 5.47 23.99
C ASN A 127 -16.94 5.55 23.99
N GLU A 128 -16.26 4.73 24.78
CA GLU A 128 -14.79 4.65 24.79
C GLU A 128 -14.24 4.13 23.45
N ALA A 129 -14.95 3.20 22.80
CA ALA A 129 -14.56 2.67 21.50
C ALA A 129 -14.52 3.75 20.40
N ASN A 130 -15.29 4.83 20.52
CA ASN A 130 -15.23 5.97 19.60
C ASN A 130 -13.87 6.69 19.62
N ALA A 131 -13.09 6.56 20.70
CA ALA A 131 -11.73 7.09 20.75
C ALA A 131 -10.81 6.44 19.70
N TYR A 132 -11.08 5.19 19.30
CA TYR A 132 -10.34 4.55 18.21
C TYR A 132 -10.59 5.23 16.86
N VAL A 133 -11.82 5.70 16.61
CA VAL A 133 -12.18 6.44 15.38
C VAL A 133 -11.45 7.78 15.35
N VAL A 134 -11.49 8.55 16.44
CA VAL A 134 -10.77 9.82 16.56
C VAL A 134 -9.27 9.65 16.32
N LYS A 135 -8.69 8.55 16.85
CA LYS A 135 -7.27 8.24 16.65
C LYS A 135 -6.97 7.81 15.21
N ALA A 136 -7.87 7.07 14.58
CA ALA A 136 -7.76 6.70 13.16
C ALA A 136 -7.82 7.95 12.26
N GLU A 137 -8.74 8.88 12.52
CA GLU A 137 -8.83 10.17 11.82
C GLU A 137 -7.54 10.99 11.95
N LEU A 138 -6.94 11.01 13.14
CA LEU A 138 -5.65 11.67 13.35
C LEU A 138 -4.53 11.05 12.51
N TYR A 139 -4.47 9.72 12.40
CA TYR A 139 -3.52 9.05 11.51
C TYR A 139 -3.85 9.27 10.03
N GLN A 140 -5.13 9.37 9.69
CA GLN A 140 -5.57 9.65 8.32
C GLN A 140 -5.15 11.05 7.88
N ASN A 141 -5.20 12.04 8.79
CA ASN A 141 -4.68 13.40 8.55
C ASN A 141 -3.14 13.46 8.45
N MET A 142 -2.44 12.40 8.88
CA MET A 142 -0.99 12.28 8.72
C MET A 142 -0.59 11.56 7.43
N LEU A 143 -1.54 10.92 6.74
CA LEU A 143 -1.31 10.43 5.40
C LEU A 143 -1.13 11.65 4.48
N PRO A 144 -0.22 11.59 3.49
CA PRO A 144 -0.20 12.60 2.46
C PRO A 144 -1.60 12.65 1.86
N GLU A 145 -2.12 13.87 1.65
CA GLU A 145 -3.37 14.05 0.92
C GLU A 145 -3.30 13.18 -0.32
N PRO A 146 -4.36 12.40 -0.65
CA PRO A 146 -4.39 11.72 -1.92
C PRO A 146 -4.09 12.81 -2.92
N LYS A 147 -2.91 12.73 -3.56
CA LYS A 147 -2.56 13.67 -4.63
C LYS A 147 -3.81 13.68 -5.45
N GLU A 148 -4.47 14.84 -5.55
CA GLU A 148 -5.57 14.96 -6.49
C GLU A 148 -5.05 14.22 -7.71
N GLN A 149 -5.80 13.24 -8.19
CA GLN A 149 -5.59 12.77 -9.55
C GLN A 149 -5.96 13.95 -10.47
N GLY A 150 -5.35 15.13 -10.26
CA GLY A 150 -5.06 16.09 -11.27
C GLY A 150 -4.39 15.24 -12.31
N LYS A 151 -5.19 14.96 -13.35
CA LYS A 151 -4.82 14.30 -14.58
C LYS A 151 -3.34 14.57 -14.83
N SER A 152 -2.49 13.63 -14.43
CA SER A 152 -1.17 13.56 -15.00
C SER A 152 -1.47 13.18 -16.44
N GLU A 153 -1.50 14.16 -17.34
CA GLU A 153 -1.60 13.90 -18.79
C GLU A 153 -0.50 12.96 -19.27
N TYR A 154 0.56 12.80 -18.47
CA TYR A 154 1.70 11.96 -18.74
C TYR A 154 1.44 10.51 -18.30
N ASN A 155 1.41 9.62 -19.28
CA ASN A 155 1.49 8.18 -19.07
C ASN A 155 2.96 7.75 -18.86
N ILE A 156 3.19 6.45 -18.59
CA ILE A 156 4.53 5.92 -18.37
C ILE A 156 5.47 6.07 -19.58
N ASP A 157 4.92 6.05 -20.80
CA ASP A 157 5.70 6.25 -22.02
C ASP A 157 6.18 7.72 -22.10
N ASP A 158 5.34 8.68 -21.72
CA ASP A 158 5.72 10.09 -21.66
C ASP A 158 6.81 10.36 -20.60
N ILE A 159 6.76 9.63 -19.48
CA ILE A 159 7.80 9.68 -18.44
C ILE A 159 9.12 9.15 -18.99
N MET A 160 9.12 8.01 -19.68
CA MET A 160 10.34 7.45 -20.27
C MET A 160 10.89 8.32 -21.43
N ALA A 161 10.02 8.95 -22.21
CA ALA A 161 10.40 9.94 -23.21
C ALA A 161 11.06 11.18 -22.55
N SER A 162 10.51 11.63 -21.43
CA SER A 162 11.10 12.70 -20.62
C SER A 162 12.47 12.30 -20.06
N TYR A 163 12.64 11.05 -19.62
CA TYR A 163 13.94 10.55 -19.16
C TYR A 163 14.96 10.54 -20.30
N SER A 164 14.57 10.09 -21.50
CA SER A 164 15.43 10.11 -22.69
C SER A 164 15.91 11.53 -23.00
N SER A 165 14.99 12.50 -22.93
CA SER A 165 15.27 13.91 -23.16
C SER A 165 16.22 14.51 -22.10
N ILE A 166 15.98 14.20 -20.81
CA ILE A 166 16.82 14.70 -19.72
C ILE A 166 18.21 14.06 -19.75
N LEU A 167 18.30 12.76 -20.02
CA LEU A 167 19.59 12.04 -20.05
C LEU A 167 20.40 12.38 -21.31
N GLY A 168 19.73 12.68 -22.42
CA GLY A 168 20.38 13.03 -23.69
C GLY A 168 20.67 11.83 -24.58
N PHE A 169 19.99 10.70 -24.37
CA PHE A 169 20.04 9.52 -25.24
C PHE A 169 18.66 8.85 -25.31
N ASP A 170 18.41 8.15 -26.41
CA ASP A 170 17.17 7.39 -26.57
C ASP A 170 17.21 6.08 -25.76
N ILE A 171 16.22 5.88 -24.89
CA ILE A 171 16.06 4.68 -24.06
C ILE A 171 15.62 3.47 -24.91
N GLY A 172 15.08 3.70 -26.11
CA GLY A 172 14.61 2.66 -27.04
C GLY A 172 13.18 2.19 -26.74
N ASP A 173 12.86 0.92 -27.01
CA ASP A 173 11.51 0.38 -26.80
C ASP A 173 11.13 0.33 -25.31
N TYR A 174 10.22 1.22 -24.91
CA TYR A 174 9.70 1.36 -23.54
C TYR A 174 9.03 0.08 -23.01
N ASN A 175 8.50 -0.78 -23.89
CA ASN A 175 7.89 -2.04 -23.48
C ASN A 175 8.92 -3.10 -23.06
N THR A 176 10.20 -2.87 -23.32
CA THR A 176 11.29 -3.78 -22.93
C THR A 176 12.13 -3.26 -21.77
N VAL A 177 11.85 -2.03 -21.30
CA VAL A 177 12.56 -1.44 -20.17
C VAL A 177 12.21 -2.23 -18.92
N SER A 178 13.19 -2.99 -18.41
CA SER A 178 12.99 -3.78 -17.20
C SER A 178 12.81 -2.91 -15.97
N TYR A 179 12.22 -3.50 -14.94
CA TYR A 179 11.91 -2.83 -13.69
C TYR A 179 13.13 -2.12 -13.09
N LEU A 180 14.27 -2.82 -12.90
CA LEU A 180 15.48 -2.17 -12.36
C LEU A 180 16.08 -1.13 -13.31
N LYS A 181 15.99 -1.34 -14.62
CA LYS A 181 16.47 -0.38 -15.63
C LYS A 181 15.69 0.93 -15.55
N TYR A 182 14.38 0.88 -15.36
CA TYR A 182 13.54 2.06 -15.14
C TYR A 182 13.98 2.87 -13.91
N TYR A 183 14.14 2.22 -12.75
CA TYR A 183 14.58 2.91 -11.53
C TYR A 183 16.01 3.45 -11.63
N ALA A 184 16.89 2.78 -12.38
CA ALA A 184 18.22 3.29 -12.66
C ALA A 184 18.15 4.61 -13.45
N PHE A 185 17.29 4.70 -14.47
CA PHE A 185 17.06 5.96 -15.20
C PHE A 185 16.46 7.04 -14.30
N GLN A 186 15.44 6.71 -13.51
CA GLN A 186 14.84 7.64 -12.55
C GLN A 186 15.89 8.22 -11.60
N LYS A 187 16.79 7.38 -11.06
CA LYS A 187 17.88 7.82 -10.17
C LYS A 187 18.84 8.79 -10.87
N GLN A 188 19.23 8.49 -12.12
CA GLN A 188 20.12 9.35 -12.90
C GLN A 188 19.46 10.69 -13.24
N VAL A 189 18.19 10.67 -13.64
CA VAL A 189 17.37 11.87 -13.91
C VAL A 189 17.27 12.73 -12.66
N ASN A 190 16.91 12.14 -11.51
CA ASN A 190 16.84 12.85 -10.24
C ASN A 190 18.19 13.47 -9.84
N ALA A 191 19.30 12.74 -10.03
CA ALA A 191 20.64 13.26 -9.78
C ALA A 191 20.98 14.46 -10.70
N LYS A 192 20.62 14.39 -11.99
CA LYS A 192 20.83 15.49 -12.95
C LYS A 192 19.99 16.72 -12.61
N ILE A 193 18.71 16.53 -12.29
CA ILE A 193 17.81 17.61 -11.84
C ILE A 193 18.36 18.26 -10.56
N ASN A 194 18.77 17.45 -9.57
CA ASN A 194 19.32 17.98 -8.32
C ASN A 194 20.63 18.75 -8.52
N SER A 195 21.50 18.30 -9.43
CA SER A 195 22.72 19.03 -9.80
C SER A 195 22.41 20.37 -10.45
N ILE A 196 21.45 20.42 -11.39
CA ILE A 196 20.99 21.67 -12.02
C ILE A 196 20.41 22.62 -10.99
N LYS A 197 19.55 22.12 -10.08
CA LYS A 197 18.97 22.92 -8.99
C LYS A 197 20.07 23.54 -8.12
N LYS A 198 21.07 22.75 -7.71
CA LYS A 198 22.20 23.24 -6.90
C LYS A 198 23.00 24.33 -7.62
N GLN A 199 23.30 24.14 -8.91
CA GLN A 199 24.02 25.12 -9.72
C GLN A 199 23.26 26.45 -9.83
N ASN A 200 21.94 26.39 -10.04
CA ASN A 200 21.10 27.59 -10.13
C ASN A 200 21.02 28.36 -8.79
N THR A 201 20.97 27.65 -7.65
CA THR A 201 21.01 28.29 -6.34
C THR A 201 22.36 28.94 -6.05
N THR A 202 23.48 28.35 -6.49
CA THR A 202 24.82 28.94 -6.32
C THR A 202 25.03 30.17 -7.21
N ASN A 203 24.45 30.21 -8.41
CA ASN A 203 24.56 31.37 -9.31
C ASN A 203 23.68 32.56 -8.86
N ASN A 204 22.53 32.32 -8.24
CA ASN A 204 21.67 33.40 -7.73
C ASN A 204 22.17 34.04 -6.41
N GLY A 205 23.17 33.45 -5.74
CA GLY A 205 23.83 34.02 -4.56
C GLY A 205 25.08 34.86 -4.86
N LYS A 206 25.39 35.10 -6.15
CA LYS A 206 26.57 35.83 -6.62
C LYS A 206 26.23 37.09 -7.44
N LEU A 207 25.00 37.59 -7.35
CA LEU A 207 24.58 38.88 -7.90
C LEU A 207 24.43 39.92 -6.79
#